data_AF-A0A7K2MCD8-F1
#
_entry.id   AF-A0A7K2MCD8-F1
#
_cell.length_a   1.000
_cell.length_b   1.000
_cell.length_c   1.000
_cell.angle_alpha   90.00
_cell.angle_beta   90.00
_cell.angle_gamma   90.00
#
_symmetry.space_group_name_H-M   'P 1'
#
loop_
_entity.id
_entity.type
_entity.pdbx_description
1 polymer ?
#
loop_
_entity_poly.entity_id
_entity_poly.type
_entity_poly.pdbx_seq_one_letter_code
_entity_poly.pdbx_strand_id
1 'polypeptide(L)'
;VDVLLCGPGEQAPVLRDGRADVALLHRPFDDTAGFDTEDLHTEGQVAILPAGHPLGTRAEVRLAEVTGLPELPLPRWPRPDGTFPDGPGPQVRDHTQLTQLIALGRACAIVP
;
A
#
# COMPACT_ATOMS: atom_id res chain seq x y z
N VAL A 1 -25.27 3.60 -10.72
CA VAL A 1 -24.00 3.09 -10.18
C VAL A 1 -23.53 4.11 -9.19
N ASP A 2 -23.49 3.74 -7.92
CA ASP A 2 -23.02 4.60 -6.84
C ASP A 2 -21.59 4.18 -6.46
N VAL A 3 -20.74 5.15 -6.14
CA VAL A 3 -19.33 4.90 -5.80
C VAL A 3 -19.10 5.23 -4.34
N LEU A 4 -18.60 4.25 -3.58
CA LEU A 4 -18.18 4.40 -2.19
C LEU A 4 -16.66 4.41 -2.13
N LEU A 5 -16.09 5.49 -1.58
CA LEU A 5 -14.67 5.56 -1.25
C LEU A 5 -14.42 4.94 0.13
N CYS A 6 -13.39 4.11 0.24
CA CYS A 6 -12.92 3.55 1.50
C CYS A 6 -11.38 3.58 1.57
N GLY A 7 -10.84 3.40 2.78
CA GLY A 7 -9.41 3.34 3.02
C GLY A 7 -8.78 2.03 2.57
N PRO A 8 -7.42 1.95 2.55
CA PRO A 8 -6.71 0.70 2.28
C PRO A 8 -7.12 -0.42 3.24
N GLY A 9 -7.50 -1.58 2.70
CA GLY A 9 -7.90 -2.76 3.48
C GLY A 9 -9.35 -2.72 3.99
N GLU A 10 -10.13 -1.68 3.67
CA GLU A 10 -11.52 -1.55 4.09
C GLU A 10 -12.52 -2.16 3.10
N GLN A 11 -12.08 -2.51 1.88
CA GLN A 11 -12.93 -3.00 0.80
C GLN A 11 -13.64 -4.32 1.18
N ALA A 12 -12.91 -5.28 1.76
CA ALA A 12 -13.46 -6.58 2.11
C ALA A 12 -14.54 -6.50 3.21
N PRO A 13 -14.36 -5.75 4.33
CA PRO A 13 -15.44 -5.45 5.26
C PRO A 13 -16.66 -4.78 4.61
N VAL A 14 -16.44 -3.79 3.74
CA VAL A 14 -17.52 -3.07 3.04
C VAL A 14 -18.37 -4.01 2.19
N LEU A 15 -17.75 -4.98 1.50
CA LEU A 15 -18.45 -6.02 0.75
C LEU A 15 -19.23 -6.97 1.68
N ARG A 16 -18.61 -7.46 2.75
CA ARG A 16 -19.24 -8.43 3.67
C ARG A 16 -20.43 -7.86 4.42
N ASP A 17 -20.39 -6.57 4.73
CA ASP A 17 -21.48 -5.86 5.40
C ASP A 17 -22.61 -5.46 4.43
N GLY A 18 -22.48 -5.76 3.12
CA GLY A 18 -23.48 -5.42 2.10
C GLY A 18 -23.57 -3.92 1.78
N ARG A 19 -22.55 -3.14 2.15
CA ARG A 19 -22.48 -1.70 1.85
C ARG A 19 -22.04 -1.42 0.41
N ALA A 20 -21.45 -2.42 -0.26
CA ALA A 20 -21.19 -2.42 -1.69
C ALA A 20 -21.45 -3.82 -2.25
N ASP A 21 -21.86 -3.87 -3.52
CA ASP A 21 -22.08 -5.13 -4.24
C ASP A 21 -20.80 -5.64 -4.94
N VAL A 22 -19.89 -4.73 -5.30
CA VAL A 22 -18.64 -5.01 -6.03
C VAL A 22 -17.55 -4.07 -5.51
N ALA A 23 -16.30 -4.53 -5.46
CA ALA A 23 -15.14 -3.71 -5.13
C ALA A 23 -13.95 -3.99 -6.05
N LEU A 24 -13.07 -3.00 -6.18
CA LEU A 24 -11.73 -3.19 -6.74
C LEU A 24 -10.80 -3.62 -5.59
N LEU A 25 -10.21 -4.80 -5.74
CA LEU A 25 -9.32 -5.42 -4.75
C LEU A 25 -7.93 -5.61 -5.38
N HIS A 26 -6.88 -5.37 -4.61
CA HIS A 26 -5.49 -5.53 -5.06
C HIS A 26 -4.78 -6.63 -4.27
N ARG A 27 -4.51 -7.76 -4.93
CA ARG A 27 -3.73 -8.86 -4.35
C ARG A 27 -2.23 -8.49 -4.27
N PRO A 28 -1.48 -8.96 -3.25
CA PRO A 28 -1.92 -9.82 -2.15
C PRO A 28 -2.42 -9.04 -0.92
N PHE A 29 -2.71 -7.74 -1.05
CA PHE A 29 -2.97 -6.86 0.10
C PHE A 29 -4.41 -6.98 0.61
N ASP A 30 -5.37 -7.09 -0.30
CA ASP A 30 -6.78 -7.27 0.04
C ASP A 30 -7.13 -8.76 0.19
N ASP A 31 -7.93 -9.06 1.21
CA ASP A 31 -8.48 -10.40 1.45
C ASP A 31 -9.63 -10.70 0.49
N THR A 32 -9.44 -11.69 -0.38
CA THR A 32 -10.42 -12.13 -1.36
C THR A 32 -11.22 -13.37 -0.93
N ALA A 33 -10.99 -13.89 0.28
CA ALA A 33 -11.59 -15.14 0.71
C ALA A 33 -13.13 -15.03 0.79
N GLY A 34 -13.80 -15.98 0.12
CA GLY A 34 -15.25 -16.07 0.08
C GLY A 34 -15.94 -15.14 -0.93
N PHE A 35 -15.18 -14.39 -1.73
CA PHE A 35 -15.72 -13.63 -2.85
C PHE A 35 -15.55 -14.39 -4.16
N ASP A 36 -16.47 -14.14 -5.10
CA ASP A 36 -16.23 -14.42 -6.51
C ASP A 36 -15.32 -13.31 -7.07
N THR A 37 -14.23 -13.68 -7.74
CA THR A 37 -13.20 -12.73 -8.16
C THR A 37 -12.78 -12.98 -9.60
N GLU A 38 -12.65 -11.90 -10.37
CA GLU A 38 -12.11 -11.91 -11.73
C GLU A 38 -10.88 -11.02 -11.80
N ASP A 39 -9.82 -11.51 -12.46
CA ASP A 39 -8.59 -10.74 -12.68
C ASP A 39 -8.79 -9.75 -13.82
N LEU A 40 -8.80 -8.46 -13.49
CA LEU A 40 -9.00 -7.38 -14.47
C LEU A 40 -7.68 -6.94 -15.11
N HIS A 41 -6.63 -6.76 -14.30
CA HIS A 41 -5.34 -6.27 -14.76
C HIS A 41 -4.22 -6.67 -13.79
N THR A 42 -2.99 -6.68 -14.30
CA THR A 42 -1.78 -6.80 -13.48
C THR A 42 -0.97 -5.52 -13.64
N GLU A 43 -0.79 -4.81 -12.54
CA GLU A 43 -0.02 -3.57 -12.49
C GLU A 43 1.47 -3.86 -12.24
N GLY A 44 2.31 -2.93 -12.68
CA GLY A 44 3.73 -2.93 -12.29
C GLY A 44 3.88 -2.57 -10.81
N GLN A 45 5.12 -2.43 -10.35
CA GLN A 45 5.37 -1.81 -9.05
C GLN A 45 6.43 -0.73 -9.21
N VAL A 46 6.27 0.35 -8.48
CA VAL A 46 7.23 1.46 -8.44
C VAL A 46 7.70 1.72 -7.02
N ALA A 47 8.98 2.05 -6.88
CA ALA A 47 9.54 2.53 -5.63
C ALA A 47 9.38 4.06 -5.55
N ILE A 48 8.72 4.54 -4.50
CA ILE A 48 8.62 5.96 -4.18
C ILE A 48 9.68 6.29 -3.13
N LEU A 49 10.57 7.21 -3.49
CA LEU A 49 11.71 7.63 -2.70
C LEU A 49 11.67 9.15 -2.46
N PRO A 50 12.35 9.66 -1.42
CA PRO A 50 12.53 11.10 -1.26
C PRO A 50 13.24 11.71 -2.48
N ALA A 51 12.90 12.96 -2.80
CA ALA A 51 13.51 13.66 -3.91
C ALA A 51 15.04 13.71 -3.79
N GLY A 52 15.75 13.43 -4.89
CA GLY A 52 17.21 13.40 -4.92
C GLY A 52 17.86 12.11 -4.38
N HIS A 53 17.07 11.11 -3.95
CA HIS A 53 17.63 9.82 -3.55
C HIS A 53 18.37 9.15 -4.74
N PRO A 54 19.60 8.62 -4.56
CA PRO A 54 20.39 8.09 -5.68
C PRO A 54 19.69 7.00 -6.49
N LEU A 55 18.91 6.13 -5.83
CA LEU A 55 18.14 5.09 -6.52
C LEU A 55 17.08 5.68 -7.47
N GLY A 56 16.58 6.89 -7.21
CA GLY A 56 15.60 7.56 -8.09
C GLY A 56 16.16 7.99 -9.45
N THR A 57 17.49 7.89 -9.65
CA THR A 57 18.12 8.14 -10.96
C THR A 57 18.18 6.89 -11.85
N ARG A 58 17.85 5.72 -11.29
CA ARG A 58 17.89 4.45 -12.00
C ARG A 58 16.52 4.15 -12.59
N ALA A 59 16.51 3.62 -13.82
CA ALA A 59 15.27 3.18 -14.47
C ALA A 59 14.63 1.98 -13.75
N GLU A 60 15.45 1.14 -13.13
CA GLU A 60 15.03 -0.06 -12.40
C GLU A 60 15.86 -0.21 -11.13
N VAL A 61 15.24 -0.76 -10.09
CA VAL A 61 15.85 -1.04 -8.80
C VAL A 61 15.44 -2.42 -8.32
N ARG A 62 16.31 -3.11 -7.60
CA ARG A 62 15.94 -4.40 -7.01
C ARG A 62 15.16 -4.17 -5.72
N LEU A 63 14.17 -5.02 -5.48
CA LEU A 63 13.39 -5.01 -4.23
C LEU A 63 14.30 -4.97 -2.99
N ALA A 64 15.35 -5.80 -2.98
CA ALA A 64 16.32 -5.87 -1.88
C ALA A 64 17.07 -4.55 -1.62
N GLU A 65 17.29 -3.73 -2.64
CA GLU A 65 17.92 -2.41 -2.49
C GLU A 65 16.99 -1.41 -1.80
N VAL A 66 15.68 -1.53 -2.02
CA VAL A 66 14.67 -0.65 -1.41
C VAL A 66 14.34 -1.11 0.02
N THR A 67 14.07 -2.40 0.22
CA THR A 67 13.78 -2.95 1.55
C THR A 67 14.98 -2.92 2.50
N GLY A 68 16.18 -2.80 1.93
CA GLY A 68 17.45 -2.75 2.67
C GLY A 68 17.88 -1.35 3.10
N LEU A 69 17.10 -0.29 2.85
CA LEU A 69 17.42 1.09 3.27
C LEU A 69 17.09 1.30 4.75
N PRO A 70 18.08 1.33 5.66
CA PRO A 70 17.80 1.45 7.10
C PRO A 70 17.22 2.82 7.48
N GLU A 71 17.57 3.88 6.74
CA GLU A 71 17.10 5.24 6.98
C GLU A 71 15.74 5.56 6.35
N LEU A 72 15.28 4.72 5.40
CA LEU A 72 14.00 4.86 4.72
C LEU A 72 13.21 3.56 4.83
N PRO A 73 12.71 3.20 6.03
CA PRO A 73 11.94 1.99 6.20
C PRO A 73 10.60 2.05 5.45
N LEU A 74 10.09 0.89 5.05
CA LEU A 74 8.75 0.75 4.47
C LEU A 74 7.66 1.06 5.52
N PRO A 75 6.50 1.60 5.10
CA PRO A 75 5.40 1.88 6.00
C PRO A 75 4.79 0.60 6.56
N ARG A 76 4.16 0.72 7.73
CA ARG A 76 3.30 -0.31 8.29
C ARG A 76 1.85 0.14 8.18
N TRP A 77 1.06 -0.61 7.42
CA TRP A 77 -0.37 -0.44 7.27
C TRP A 77 -1.12 -1.13 8.41
N PRO A 78 -2.32 -0.64 8.80
CA PRO A 78 -3.14 -1.33 9.78
C PRO A 78 -3.58 -2.68 9.20
N ARG A 79 -3.61 -3.69 10.07
CA ARG A 79 -4.30 -4.96 9.84
C ARG A 79 -5.81 -4.74 9.95
N PRO A 80 -6.64 -5.69 9.49
CA PRO A 80 -8.09 -5.61 9.62
C PRO A 80 -8.59 -5.43 11.07
N ASP A 81 -7.83 -5.89 12.06
CA ASP A 81 -8.12 -5.72 13.49
C ASP A 81 -7.66 -4.38 14.08
N GLY A 82 -7.13 -3.48 13.24
CA GLY A 82 -6.59 -2.17 13.63
C GLY A 82 -5.19 -2.22 14.24
N THR A 83 -4.59 -3.40 14.42
CA THR A 83 -3.20 -3.52 14.88
C THR A 83 -2.23 -3.23 13.74
N PHE A 84 -0.95 -3.01 14.05
CA PHE A 84 0.09 -2.83 13.02
C PHE A 84 1.07 -4.00 13.06
N PRO A 85 1.66 -4.37 11.91
CA PRO A 85 2.85 -5.23 11.89
C PRO A 85 3.96 -4.67 12.78
N ASP A 86 4.88 -5.53 13.21
CA ASP A 86 6.11 -5.09 13.86
C ASP A 86 7.08 -4.51 12.83
N GLY A 87 8.02 -3.68 13.29
CA GLY A 87 9.12 -3.18 12.46
C GLY A 87 9.49 -1.72 12.72
N PRO A 88 10.50 -1.20 12.02
CA PRO A 88 11.03 0.15 12.24
C PRO A 88 10.28 1.27 11.50
N GLY A 89 9.43 0.93 10.54
CA GLY A 89 8.69 1.90 9.72
C GLY A 89 7.76 2.86 10.47
N PRO A 90 7.20 3.87 9.80
CA PRO A 90 6.06 4.60 10.35
C PRO A 90 4.77 3.78 10.24
N GLN A 91 3.91 3.89 11.26
CA GLN A 91 2.50 3.50 11.11
C GLN A 91 1.81 4.54 10.23
N VAL A 92 1.19 4.09 9.14
CA VAL A 92 0.47 4.97 8.22
C VAL A 92 -0.99 4.55 8.11
N ARG A 93 -1.86 5.54 7.95
CA ARG A 93 -3.32 5.35 7.88
C ARG A 93 -3.88 5.65 6.48
N ASP A 94 -3.17 6.45 5.68
CA ASP A 94 -3.57 6.77 4.31
C ASP A 94 -2.36 7.17 3.44
N HIS A 95 -2.58 7.21 2.12
CA HIS A 95 -1.57 7.60 1.14
C HIS A 95 -1.11 9.06 1.27
N THR A 96 -1.97 9.95 1.77
CA THR A 96 -1.62 11.36 1.98
C THR A 96 -0.56 11.48 3.07
N GLN A 97 -0.75 10.81 4.20
CA GLN A 97 0.24 10.75 5.27
C GLN A 97 1.54 10.10 4.77
N LEU A 98 1.45 8.98 4.04
CA LEU A 98 2.62 8.28 3.50
C LEU A 98 3.47 9.18 2.59
N THR A 99 2.84 9.87 1.63
CA THR A 99 3.56 10.75 0.70
C THR A 99 4.26 11.90 1.41
N GLN A 100 3.65 12.48 2.46
CA GLN A 100 4.31 13.49 3.29
C GLN A 100 5.53 12.93 4.04
N LEU A 101 5.43 11.72 4.59
CA LEU A 101 6.56 11.08 5.27
C LEU A 101 7.72 10.78 4.31
N ILE A 102 7.42 10.38 3.07
CA ILE A 102 8.43 10.18 2.03
C ILE A 102 9.08 11.52 1.65
N ALA A 103 8.29 12.57 1.46
CA ALA A 103 8.82 13.90 1.15
C ALA A 103 9.75 14.43 2.25
N LEU A 104 9.48 14.09 3.51
CA LEU A 104 10.31 14.44 4.67
C LEU A 104 11.52 13.50 4.88
N GLY A 105 11.75 12.52 4.00
CA GLY A 105 12.85 11.56 4.14
C GLY A 105 12.70 10.62 5.34
N ARG A 106 11.46 10.29 5.73
CA ARG A 106 11.15 9.42 6.88
C ARG A 106 10.70 8.01 6.49
N ALA A 107 10.46 7.77 5.21
CA ALA A 107 10.04 6.47 4.67
C ALA A 107 10.34 6.39 3.18
N CYS A 108 10.30 5.17 2.64
CA CYS A 108 10.05 4.92 1.23
C CYS A 108 8.79 4.05 1.09
N ALA A 109 8.28 3.88 -0.12
CA ALA A 109 7.17 2.96 -0.37
C ALA A 109 7.41 2.17 -1.65
N ILE A 110 6.76 1.01 -1.72
CA ILE A 110 6.57 0.26 -2.96
C ILE A 110 5.06 0.22 -3.15
N VAL A 111 4.60 0.74 -4.28
CA VAL A 111 3.18 0.82 -4.64
C VAL A 111 3.00 0.22 -6.04
N PRO A 112 1.78 -0.21 -6.39
CA PRO A 112 1.41 -0.44 -7.79
C PRO A 112 1.73 0.79 -8.66
#